data_AF-Q0PJU5-F1
#
_entry.id   AF-Q0PJU5-F1
#
_cell.length_a   1.000
_cell.length_b   1.000
_cell.length_c   1.000
_cell.angle_alpha   90.00
_cell.angle_beta   90.00
_cell.angle_gamma   90.00
#
_symmetry.space_group_name_H-M   'P 1'
#
loop_
_entity.id
_entity.type
_entity.pdbx_description
1 polymer ?
#
loop_
_entity_poly.entity_id
_entity_poly.type
_entity_poly.pdbx_seq_one_letter_code
_entity_poly.pdbx_strand_id
1 'polypeptide(L)'
;TRARIVLDKAPTRVKWVRMLYDDFSKFTKDQEHLISIHHNGLDYVEGSLMMEQSSLNNWRSSFFSPSNQTKVASLLSKNKIMYCLEIVKYYDDQNANTIDEELKKLVKGLKYLGGFMFKKDVSFVEFLNR
;
A
#
# COMPACT_ATOMS: atom_id res chain seq x y z
N THR A 1 5.37 -21.63 -30.81
CA THR A 1 6.11 -21.14 -29.63
C THR A 1 5.20 -21.20 -28.40
N ARG A 2 5.67 -21.64 -27.22
CA ARG A 2 4.85 -21.85 -25.99
C ARG A 2 5.69 -21.61 -24.72
N ALA A 3 5.08 -21.06 -23.67
CA ALA A 3 5.64 -20.98 -22.32
C ALA A 3 4.81 -21.81 -21.31
N ARG A 4 5.42 -22.21 -20.18
CA ARG A 4 4.75 -22.86 -19.04
C ARG A 4 4.96 -21.97 -17.81
N ILE A 5 3.88 -21.55 -17.19
CA ILE A 5 3.87 -20.63 -16.04
C ILE A 5 3.40 -21.42 -14.81
N VAL A 6 4.10 -21.26 -13.68
CA VAL A 6 3.71 -21.87 -12.41
C VAL A 6 2.48 -21.15 -11.87
N LEU A 7 1.53 -21.91 -11.32
CA LEU A 7 0.31 -21.39 -10.75
C LEU A 7 0.28 -21.65 -9.24
N ASP A 8 -0.37 -20.75 -8.52
CA ASP A 8 -0.67 -20.88 -7.09
C ASP A 8 -2.19 -20.73 -6.87
N LYS A 9 -2.67 -21.06 -5.67
CA LYS A 9 -4.07 -20.86 -5.28
C LYS A 9 -4.40 -19.37 -5.29
N ALA A 10 -5.40 -18.97 -6.06
CA ALA A 10 -5.83 -17.58 -6.11
C ALA A 10 -6.51 -17.18 -4.78
N PRO A 11 -6.06 -16.10 -4.10
CA PRO A 11 -6.81 -15.51 -3.00
C PRO A 11 -8.09 -14.86 -3.52
N THR A 12 -9.10 -14.72 -2.66
CA THR A 12 -10.38 -14.11 -3.06
C THR A 12 -10.33 -12.59 -2.93
N ARG A 13 -9.63 -12.08 -1.91
CA ARG A 13 -9.64 -10.66 -1.54
C ARG A 13 -8.27 -10.19 -1.06
N VAL A 14 -8.14 -8.86 -0.97
CA VAL A 14 -6.92 -8.23 -0.48
C VAL A 14 -7.22 -7.06 0.46
N LYS A 15 -6.40 -6.93 1.50
CA LYS A 15 -6.28 -5.68 2.27
C LYS A 15 -5.20 -4.84 1.61
N TRP A 16 -5.61 -3.73 1.00
CA TRP A 16 -4.72 -2.82 0.26
C TRP A 16 -4.52 -1.53 1.05
N VAL A 17 -3.27 -1.22 1.39
CA VAL A 17 -2.94 -0.07 2.23
C VAL A 17 -1.93 0.83 1.53
N ARG A 18 -2.16 2.14 1.62
CA ARG A 18 -1.20 3.18 1.23
C ARG A 18 -0.85 4.05 2.42
N MET A 19 0.44 4.29 2.62
CA MET A 19 1.00 5.09 3.71
C MET A 19 1.91 6.16 3.16
N LEU A 20 1.78 7.40 3.66
CA LEU A 20 2.61 8.52 3.20
C LEU A 20 3.75 8.84 4.17
N TYR A 21 4.89 9.20 3.58
CA TYR A 21 6.12 9.59 4.25
C TYR A 21 6.62 10.92 3.68
N ASP A 22 7.21 11.73 4.55
CA ASP A 22 7.91 12.97 4.20
C ASP A 22 9.44 12.80 4.16
N ASP A 23 9.94 11.66 4.63
CA ASP A 23 11.36 11.36 4.79
C ASP A 23 11.71 10.07 4.07
N PHE A 24 12.65 10.15 3.13
CA PHE A 24 13.07 9.00 2.32
C PHE A 24 13.71 7.91 3.16
N SER A 25 14.51 8.26 4.17
CA SER A 25 15.17 7.27 5.03
C SER A 25 14.17 6.50 5.86
N LYS A 26 13.11 7.15 6.37
CA LYS A 26 12.00 6.45 7.04
C LYS A 26 11.27 5.52 6.08
N PHE A 27 10.95 6.02 4.89
CA PHE A 27 10.27 5.26 3.85
C PHE A 27 11.04 3.99 3.45
N THR A 28 12.34 4.09 3.13
CA THR A 28 13.12 2.93 2.68
C THR A 28 13.37 1.95 3.81
N LYS A 29 13.68 2.41 5.03
CA LYS A 29 13.87 1.53 6.19
C LYS A 29 12.63 0.69 6.48
N ASP A 30 11.44 1.30 6.41
CA ASP A 30 10.18 0.58 6.61
C ASP A 30 9.88 -0.37 5.45
N GLN A 31 10.15 0.02 4.21
CA GLN A 31 10.00 -0.85 3.05
C GLN A 31 10.92 -2.08 3.13
N GLU A 32 12.21 -1.87 3.43
CA GLU A 32 13.21 -2.92 3.63
C GLU A 32 12.87 -3.83 4.81
N HIS A 33 12.38 -3.26 5.92
CA HIS A 33 11.91 -4.05 7.05
C HIS A 33 10.76 -4.99 6.64
N LEU A 34 9.77 -4.48 5.92
CA LEU A 34 8.61 -5.26 5.52
C LEU A 34 8.95 -6.42 4.58
N ILE A 35 9.86 -6.21 3.61
CA ILE A 35 10.29 -7.29 2.69
C ILE A 35 11.21 -8.32 3.36
N SER A 36 11.82 -7.97 4.50
CA SER A 36 12.64 -8.92 5.29
C SER A 36 11.82 -9.95 6.07
N ILE A 37 10.50 -9.78 6.16
CA ILE A 37 9.62 -10.67 6.93
C ILE A 37 9.23 -11.87 6.05
N HIS A 38 9.94 -12.99 6.22
CA HIS A 38 9.70 -14.21 5.43
C HIS A 38 8.46 -15.00 5.85
N HIS A 39 8.09 -14.95 7.13
CA HIS A 39 6.96 -15.71 7.67
C HIS A 39 5.79 -14.79 7.97
N ASN A 40 4.66 -15.06 7.33
CA ASN A 40 3.45 -14.26 7.42
C ASN A 40 3.66 -12.76 7.11
N GLY A 41 4.59 -12.47 6.18
CA GLY A 41 4.85 -11.13 5.66
C GLY A 41 3.75 -10.63 4.73
N LEU A 42 4.04 -9.59 3.96
CA LEU A 42 3.13 -9.04 2.95
C LEU A 42 3.24 -9.82 1.64
N ASP A 43 2.13 -9.89 0.90
CA ASP A 43 2.09 -10.55 -0.40
C ASP A 43 2.48 -9.62 -1.55
N TYR A 44 2.47 -8.30 -1.29
CA TYR A 44 2.95 -7.29 -2.22
C TYR A 44 3.44 -6.05 -1.46
N VAL A 45 4.55 -5.49 -1.95
CA VAL A 45 5.16 -4.25 -1.48
C VAL A 45 5.65 -3.48 -2.69
N GLU A 46 5.16 -2.26 -2.85
CA GLU A 46 5.65 -1.29 -3.84
C GLU A 46 5.85 0.08 -3.19
N GLY A 47 6.40 1.02 -3.95
CA GLY A 47 6.50 2.40 -3.51
C GLY A 47 6.55 3.37 -4.68
N SER A 48 6.09 4.59 -4.43
CA SER A 48 6.07 5.66 -5.44
C SER A 48 6.45 7.01 -4.86
N LEU A 49 6.95 7.88 -5.74
CA LEU A 49 7.23 9.29 -5.45
C LEU A 49 6.01 10.13 -5.85
N MET A 50 5.59 11.03 -4.97
CA MET A 50 4.56 12.03 -5.24
C MET A 50 5.20 13.41 -5.23
N MET A 51 5.00 14.16 -6.31
CA MET A 51 5.50 15.54 -6.44
C MET A 51 4.33 16.46 -6.73
N GLU A 52 4.37 17.69 -6.22
CA GLU A 52 3.32 18.69 -6.45
C GLU A 52 3.02 18.92 -7.94
N GLN A 53 4.07 18.90 -8.77
CA GLN A 53 3.98 19.10 -10.23
C GLN A 53 3.69 17.83 -11.03
N SER A 54 3.62 16.65 -10.38
CA SER A 54 3.26 15.42 -11.08
C SER A 54 1.82 15.55 -11.58
N SER A 55 1.59 15.12 -12.84
CA SER A 55 0.31 15.33 -13.54
C SER A 55 -0.88 14.94 -12.65
N LEU A 56 -1.95 15.75 -12.72
CA LEU A 56 -3.11 15.70 -11.82
C LEU A 56 -3.72 14.29 -11.65
N ASN A 57 -3.44 13.35 -12.56
CA ASN A 57 -4.00 12.01 -12.66
C ASN A 57 -3.16 10.90 -11.98
N ASN A 58 -1.85 11.07 -11.75
CA ASN A 58 -1.01 9.95 -11.32
C ASN A 58 -1.14 9.64 -9.81
N TRP A 59 -1.28 10.67 -8.95
CA TRP A 59 -1.43 10.47 -7.50
C TRP A 59 -2.86 10.70 -7.00
N ARG A 60 -3.74 11.39 -7.75
CA ARG A 60 -5.20 11.43 -7.50
C ARG A 60 -5.87 10.12 -7.93
N SER A 61 -5.23 9.02 -7.58
CA SER A 61 -5.74 7.67 -7.75
C SER A 61 -7.15 7.59 -7.17
N SER A 62 -8.01 6.78 -7.82
CA SER A 62 -9.32 6.34 -7.30
C SER A 62 -9.22 5.73 -5.89
N PHE A 63 -8.00 5.47 -5.40
CA PHE A 63 -7.72 5.05 -4.04
C PHE A 63 -8.17 6.07 -2.98
N PHE A 64 -7.96 7.37 -3.19
CA PHE A 64 -8.25 8.38 -2.18
C PHE A 64 -9.67 8.94 -2.32
N SER A 65 -10.43 8.97 -1.23
CA SER A 65 -11.68 9.74 -1.17
C SER A 65 -11.43 11.24 -1.44
N PRO A 66 -12.43 12.01 -1.89
CA PRO A 66 -12.25 13.45 -2.12
C PRO A 66 -11.68 14.21 -0.90
N SER A 67 -12.11 13.86 0.31
CA SER A 67 -11.56 14.44 1.55
C SER A 67 -10.07 14.11 1.75
N ASN A 68 -9.68 12.87 1.49
CA ASN A 68 -8.29 12.43 1.58
C ASN A 68 -7.43 13.09 0.49
N GLN A 69 -7.95 13.28 -0.72
CA GLN A 69 -7.25 13.99 -1.79
C GLN A 69 -6.90 15.42 -1.39
N THR A 70 -7.84 16.16 -0.80
CA THR A 70 -7.58 17.53 -0.29
C THR A 70 -6.52 17.55 0.80
N LYS A 71 -6.58 16.59 1.74
CA LYS A 71 -5.60 16.47 2.83
C LYS A 71 -4.19 16.18 2.30
N VAL A 72 -4.07 15.27 1.32
CA VAL A 72 -2.80 14.93 0.68
C VAL A 72 -2.28 16.09 -0.18
N ALA A 73 -3.16 16.78 -0.92
CA ALA A 73 -2.80 17.98 -1.69
C ALA A 73 -2.21 19.07 -0.80
N SER A 74 -2.84 19.35 0.34
CA SER A 74 -2.34 20.33 1.31
C SER A 74 -1.00 19.94 1.93
N LEU A 75 -0.68 18.65 1.98
CA LEU A 75 0.59 18.17 2.50
C LEU A 75 1.68 18.27 1.42
N LEU A 76 1.37 17.86 0.18
CA LEU A 76 2.26 18.02 -0.98
C LEU A 76 2.60 19.49 -1.28
N SER A 77 1.68 20.43 -1.10
CA SER A 77 2.00 21.85 -1.28
C SER A 77 2.97 22.39 -0.24
N LYS A 78 3.02 21.78 0.95
CA LYS A 78 4.01 22.09 1.99
C LYS A 78 5.31 21.33 1.77
N ASN A 79 5.23 20.11 1.25
CA ASN A 79 6.32 19.18 1.04
C ASN A 79 6.46 18.92 -0.47
N LYS A 80 7.44 19.56 -1.12
CA LYS A 80 7.69 19.45 -2.57
C LYS A 80 7.70 18.00 -3.10
N ILE A 81 8.12 17.07 -2.24
CA ILE A 81 8.22 15.64 -2.51
C ILE A 81 7.65 14.87 -1.32
N MET A 82 6.91 13.81 -1.62
CA MET A 82 6.45 12.81 -0.66
C MET A 82 6.66 11.39 -1.21
N TYR A 83 6.68 10.42 -0.32
CA TYR A 83 6.82 9.01 -0.68
C TYR A 83 5.57 8.24 -0.23
N CYS A 84 5.07 7.35 -1.08
CA CYS A 84 3.94 6.50 -0.79
C CYS A 84 4.39 5.05 -0.77
N LEU A 85 4.29 4.41 0.39
CA LEU A 85 4.47 2.97 0.55
C LEU A 85 3.14 2.28 0.32
N GLU A 86 3.11 1.34 -0.62
CA GLU A 86 1.94 0.55 -0.96
C GLU A 86 2.17 -0.89 -0.55
N ILE A 87 1.28 -1.40 0.30
CA ILE A 87 1.36 -2.76 0.81
C ILE A 87 0.04 -3.48 0.64
N VAL A 88 0.11 -4.79 0.42
CA VAL A 88 -1.06 -5.63 0.28
C VAL A 88 -0.86 -6.95 1.00
N LYS A 89 -1.93 -7.40 1.67
CA LYS A 89 -2.03 -8.72 2.28
C LYS A 89 -3.23 -9.45 1.68
N TYR A 90 -3.00 -10.65 1.17
CA TYR A 90 -4.00 -11.51 0.56
C TYR A 90 -4.73 -12.31 1.63
N TYR A 91 -6.01 -12.55 1.40
CA TYR A 91 -6.82 -13.34 2.30
C TYR A 91 -7.98 -14.02 1.56
N ASP A 92 -8.51 -15.07 2.19
CA ASP A 92 -9.70 -15.79 1.76
C ASP A 92 -10.60 -16.08 2.98
N ASP A 93 -11.67 -16.86 2.77
CA ASP A 93 -12.64 -17.15 3.83
C ASP A 93 -12.03 -17.90 5.03
N GLN A 94 -10.85 -18.54 4.86
CA GLN A 94 -10.18 -19.30 5.92
C GLN A 94 -9.48 -18.40 6.94
N ASN A 95 -8.98 -17.25 6.49
CA ASN A 95 -8.20 -16.32 7.32
C ASN A 95 -8.83 -14.90 7.41
N ALA A 96 -10.04 -14.72 6.87
CA ALA A 96 -10.80 -13.47 6.96
C ALA A 96 -10.98 -12.94 8.39
N ASN A 97 -11.04 -13.83 9.40
CA ASN A 97 -11.22 -13.43 10.80
C ASN A 97 -9.92 -12.95 11.48
N THR A 98 -8.74 -13.28 10.93
CA THR A 98 -7.44 -12.93 11.53
C THR A 98 -6.71 -11.83 10.76
N ILE A 99 -7.08 -11.60 9.50
CA ILE A 99 -6.37 -10.71 8.57
C ILE A 99 -6.16 -9.29 9.10
N ASP A 100 -7.15 -8.71 9.79
CA ASP A 100 -7.06 -7.34 10.28
C ASP A 100 -6.04 -7.22 11.44
N GLU A 101 -5.96 -8.21 12.31
CA GLU A 101 -4.97 -8.26 13.39
C GLU A 101 -3.56 -8.58 12.87
N GLU A 102 -3.45 -9.41 11.84
CA GLU A 102 -2.18 -9.66 11.15
C GLU A 102 -1.65 -8.39 10.48
N LEU A 103 -2.51 -7.69 9.72
CA LEU A 103 -2.14 -6.42 9.11
C LEU A 103 -1.74 -5.38 10.16
N LYS A 104 -2.47 -5.30 11.28
CA LYS A 104 -2.15 -4.39 12.37
C LYS A 104 -0.78 -4.67 12.99
N LYS A 105 -0.37 -5.94 13.09
CA LYS A 105 0.98 -6.33 13.53
C LYS A 105 2.04 -5.89 12.52
N LEU A 106 1.81 -6.10 11.23
CA LEU A 106 2.74 -5.73 10.16
C LEU A 106 2.99 -4.21 10.08
N VAL A 107 1.94 -3.40 10.28
CA VAL A 107 2.09 -1.93 10.24
C VAL A 107 2.52 -1.33 11.58
N LYS A 108 2.66 -2.14 12.63
CA LYS A 108 3.03 -1.66 13.96
C LYS A 108 4.48 -1.18 13.96
N GLY A 109 4.68 0.07 14.36
CA GLY A 109 6.01 0.65 14.54
C GLY A 109 6.58 1.34 13.30
N LEU A 110 5.91 1.21 12.15
CA LEU A 110 6.22 1.97 10.94
C LEU A 110 6.10 3.48 11.22
N LYS A 111 6.88 4.26 10.47
CA LYS A 111 7.15 5.69 10.68
C LYS A 111 6.45 6.58 9.66
N TYR A 112 5.37 6.11 9.06
CA TYR A 112 4.49 6.90 8.21
C TYR A 112 3.88 8.08 8.97
N LEU A 113 3.40 9.08 8.23
CA LEU A 113 2.78 10.26 8.81
C LEU A 113 1.43 9.93 9.47
N GLY A 114 1.27 10.37 10.72
CA GLY A 114 0.05 10.17 11.49
C GLY A 114 -1.20 10.64 10.73
N GLY A 115 -2.18 9.74 10.58
CA GLY A 115 -3.42 10.03 9.86
C GLY A 115 -3.30 10.06 8.32
N PHE A 116 -2.21 9.53 7.76
CA PHE A 116 -2.01 9.32 6.31
C PHE A 116 -1.78 7.84 5.98
N MET A 117 -2.51 6.97 6.68
CA MET A 117 -2.68 5.56 6.30
C MET A 117 -4.10 5.40 5.75
N PHE A 118 -4.18 4.91 4.52
CA PHE A 118 -5.43 4.76 3.78
C PHE A 118 -5.58 3.29 3.42
N LYS A 119 -6.79 2.75 3.57
CA LYS A 119 -7.06 1.33 3.38
C LYS A 119 -8.22 1.12 2.42
N LYS A 120 -8.13 0.05 1.64
CA LYS A 120 -9.23 -0.52 0.85
C LYS A 120 -9.27 -2.02 1.06
N ASP A 121 -10.46 -2.57 0.88
CA ASP A 121 -10.73 -3.99 0.88
C ASP A 121 -11.45 -4.31 -0.43
N VAL A 122 -10.75 -5.00 -1.33
CA VAL A 122 -11.19 -5.24 -2.71
C VAL A 122 -10.95 -6.69 -3.10
N SER A 123 -11.56 -7.14 -4.18
CA SER A 123 -11.24 -8.46 -4.74
C SER A 123 -9.81 -8.51 -5.26
N PHE A 124 -9.24 -9.72 -5.31
CA PHE A 124 -7.89 -9.92 -5.85
C PHE A 124 -7.78 -9.44 -7.31
N VAL A 125 -8.80 -9.69 -8.12
CA VAL A 125 -8.83 -9.28 -9.54
C VAL A 125 -8.90 -7.77 -9.71
N GLU A 126 -9.70 -7.07 -8.89
CA GLU A 126 -9.74 -5.60 -8.90
C GLU A 126 -8.39 -4.99 -8.55
N PHE A 127 -7.66 -5.59 -7.60
CA PHE A 127 -6.31 -5.14 -7.25
C PHE A 127 -5.31 -5.37 -8.40
N LEU A 128 -5.35 -6.53 -9.07
CA LEU A 128 -4.46 -6.82 -10.19
C LEU A 128 -4.72 -5.91 -11.40
N ASN A 129 -5.94 -5.44 -11.60
CA ASN A 129 -6.37 -4.56 -12.71
C ASN A 129 -6.35 -3.05 -12.36
N ARG A 130 -5.58 -2.65 -11.34
CA ARG A 130 -5.54 -1.26 -10.81
C ARG A 130 -4.83 -0.23 -11.69
#